data_AF-A0A6G8NSP4-F1
#
_entry.id   AF-A0A6G8NSP4-F1
#
_cell.length_a   1.000
_cell.length_b   1.000
_cell.length_c   1.000
_cell.angle_alpha   90.00
_cell.angle_beta   90.00
_cell.angle_gamma   90.00
#
_symmetry.space_group_name_H-M   'P 1'
#
loop_
_entity.id
_entity.type
_entity.pdbx_description
1 polymer ?
#
loop_
_entity_poly.entity_id
_entity_poly.type
_entity_poly.pdbx_seq_one_letter_code
_entity_poly.pdbx_strand_id
1 'polypeptide(L)'
;MNIIARLFDVPVEDGVKLGSAASYFGNALEAALMHATHLAAANEATLKLERYFKSVVEDRRAKPGNDLVSSLHRAEEAGESLTVDDILSNVLLLFVAGHETTSNTPGNALVALHSAPAYITA
;
A
#
# COMPACT_ATOMS: atom_id res chain seq x y z
N MET A 1 -9.12 0.53 -0.46
CA MET A 1 -8.20 1.70 -0.43
C MET A 1 -8.44 2.68 0.73
N ASN A 2 -9.67 2.92 1.19
CA ASN A 2 -9.95 3.96 2.20
C ASN A 2 -9.28 3.74 3.58
N ILE A 3 -9.16 2.49 4.04
CA ILE A 3 -8.60 2.18 5.35
C ILE A 3 -7.10 2.51 5.38
N ILE A 4 -6.34 1.97 4.43
CA ILE A 4 -4.90 2.18 4.37
C ILE A 4 -4.54 3.65 4.08
N ALA A 5 -5.32 4.34 3.23
CA ALA A 5 -5.16 5.78 2.99
C ALA A 5 -5.32 6.59 4.29
N ARG A 6 -6.34 6.29 5.11
CA ARG A 6 -6.55 6.94 6.41
C ARG A 6 -5.44 6.61 7.42
N LEU A 7 -4.90 5.40 7.38
CA LEU A 7 -3.81 5.00 8.28
C LEU A 7 -2.52 5.80 8.04
N PHE A 8 -2.27 6.16 6.77
CA PHE A 8 -1.18 7.04 6.37
C PHE A 8 -1.55 8.54 6.38
N ASP A 9 -2.80 8.88 6.74
CA ASP A 9 -3.36 10.24 6.69
C ASP A 9 -3.16 10.92 5.32
N VAL A 10 -3.36 10.14 4.26
CA VAL A 10 -3.39 10.63 2.88
C VAL A 10 -4.85 10.77 2.40
N PRO A 11 -5.14 11.74 1.51
CA PRO A 11 -6.49 11.92 0.98
C PRO A 11 -7.04 10.64 0.34
N VAL A 12 -8.31 10.32 0.61
CA VAL A 12 -8.91 9.07 0.13
C VAL A 12 -9.01 9.04 -1.40
N GLU A 13 -9.27 10.20 -2.01
CA GLU A 13 -9.26 10.40 -3.46
C GLU A 13 -7.90 10.05 -4.08
N ASP A 14 -6.81 10.27 -3.37
CA ASP A 14 -5.47 9.89 -3.84
C ASP A 14 -5.25 8.40 -3.67
N GLY A 15 -5.72 7.81 -2.57
CA GLY A 15 -5.72 6.35 -2.38
C GLY A 15 -6.36 5.60 -3.56
N VAL A 16 -7.47 6.12 -4.12
CA VAL A 16 -8.10 5.54 -5.33
C VAL A 16 -7.21 5.67 -6.56
N LYS A 17 -6.57 6.83 -6.78
CA LYS A 17 -5.65 7.07 -7.92
C LYS A 17 -4.37 6.24 -7.83
N LEU A 18 -3.94 5.90 -6.62
CA LEU A 18 -2.74 5.10 -6.34
C LEU A 18 -3.03 3.60 -6.36
N GLY A 19 -4.30 3.18 -6.25
CA GLY A 19 -4.68 1.77 -6.22
C GLY A 19 -4.21 0.98 -7.46
N SER A 20 -4.32 1.56 -8.66
CA SER A 20 -3.80 0.91 -9.88
C SER A 20 -2.29 0.76 -9.85
N ALA A 21 -1.57 1.78 -9.39
CA ALA A 21 -0.12 1.71 -9.24
C ALA A 21 0.30 0.68 -8.19
N ALA A 22 -0.45 0.56 -7.09
CA ALA A 22 -0.23 -0.45 -6.06
C ALA A 22 -0.40 -1.88 -6.59
N SER A 23 -1.42 -2.13 -7.42
CA SER A 23 -1.60 -3.44 -8.07
C SER A 23 -0.47 -3.79 -9.04
N TYR A 24 0.03 -2.80 -9.80
CA TYR A 24 1.19 -3.02 -10.67
C TYR A 24 2.47 -3.30 -9.87
N PHE A 25 2.64 -2.65 -8.72
CA PHE A 25 3.76 -2.91 -7.81
C PHE A 25 3.70 -4.32 -7.20
N GLY A 26 2.53 -4.78 -6.73
CA GLY A 26 2.42 -6.14 -6.18
C GLY A 26 2.64 -7.23 -7.23
N ASN A 27 2.15 -7.02 -8.46
CA ASN A 27 2.49 -7.90 -9.59
C ASN A 27 4.00 -7.94 -9.90
N ALA A 28 4.74 -6.87 -9.60
CA ALA A 28 6.20 -6.86 -9.75
C ALA A 28 6.91 -7.65 -8.65
N LEU A 29 6.29 -7.80 -7.48
CA LEU A 29 6.81 -8.58 -6.36
C LEU A 29 6.54 -10.08 -6.55
N GLU A 30 5.43 -10.44 -7.20
CA GLU A 30 5.24 -11.80 -7.69
C GLU A 30 6.23 -12.07 -8.82
N ALA A 31 7.08 -13.09 -8.66
CA ALA A 31 8.08 -13.54 -9.64
C ALA A 31 7.45 -14.19 -10.89
N ALA A 32 6.34 -13.63 -11.39
CA ALA A 32 5.75 -13.98 -12.66
C ALA A 32 6.66 -13.45 -13.78
N LEU A 33 6.82 -14.26 -14.84
CA LEU A 33 7.53 -13.84 -16.06
C LEU A 33 6.74 -12.70 -16.71
N MET A 34 7.08 -11.46 -16.37
CA MET A 34 6.47 -10.28 -16.97
C MET A 34 7.06 -10.06 -18.36
N HIS A 35 6.19 -9.99 -19.38
CA HIS A 35 6.60 -9.48 -20.69
C HIS A 35 7.17 -8.07 -20.54
N ALA A 36 8.10 -7.66 -21.41
CA ALA A 36 8.79 -6.37 -21.32
C ALA A 36 7.84 -5.16 -21.16
N THR A 37 6.66 -5.21 -21.78
CA THR A 37 5.62 -4.18 -21.64
C THR A 37 5.02 -4.09 -20.25
N HIS A 38 4.84 -5.24 -19.57
CA HIS A 38 4.31 -5.29 -18.21
C HIS A 38 5.35 -4.82 -17.20
N LEU A 39 6.63 -5.14 -17.43
CA LEU A 39 7.73 -4.65 -16.61
C LEU A 39 7.87 -3.12 -16.68
N ALA A 40 7.72 -2.53 -17.88
CA ALA A 40 7.76 -1.08 -18.05
C ALA A 40 6.61 -0.38 -17.31
N ALA A 41 5.38 -0.91 -17.41
CA ALA A 41 4.23 -0.38 -16.68
C ALA A 41 4.39 -0.52 -15.16
N ALA A 42 4.93 -1.64 -14.69
CA ALA A 42 5.23 -1.85 -13.28
C ALA A 42 6.27 -0.86 -12.76
N ASN A 43 7.35 -0.62 -13.50
CA ASN A 43 8.36 0.36 -13.12
C ASN A 43 7.78 1.79 -13.07
N GLU A 44 6.97 2.19 -14.04
CA GLU A 44 6.30 3.49 -14.02
C GLU A 44 5.38 3.64 -12.79
N ALA A 45 4.62 2.59 -12.48
CA ALA A 45 3.76 2.53 -11.30
C ALA A 45 4.55 2.64 -9.99
N THR A 46 5.65 1.90 -9.86
CA THR A 46 6.56 1.97 -8.71
C THR A 46 7.08 3.38 -8.51
N LEU A 47 7.63 4.00 -9.57
CA LEU A 47 8.14 5.36 -9.50
C LEU A 47 7.07 6.39 -9.14
N LYS A 48 5.82 6.17 -9.56
CA LYS A 48 4.69 7.03 -9.18
C LYS A 48 4.37 6.92 -7.69
N LEU A 49 4.36 5.71 -7.13
CA LEU A 49 4.14 5.49 -5.70
C LEU A 49 5.30 6.08 -4.88
N GLU A 50 6.54 5.81 -5.27
CA GLU A 50 7.73 6.34 -4.61
C GLU A 50 7.70 7.87 -4.56
N ARG A 51 7.43 8.55 -5.67
CA ARG A 51 7.35 10.02 -5.69
C ARG A 51 6.30 10.56 -4.74
N TYR A 52 5.12 9.93 -4.71
CA TYR A 52 4.03 10.37 -3.85
C TYR A 52 4.35 10.14 -2.37
N PHE A 53 4.77 8.94 -2.00
CA PHE A 53 5.04 8.63 -0.59
C PHE A 53 6.30 9.30 -0.09
N LYS A 54 7.28 9.59 -0.96
CA LYS A 54 8.44 10.38 -0.59
C LYS A 54 8.04 11.78 -0.11
N SER A 55 7.15 12.46 -0.83
CA SER A 55 6.68 13.78 -0.38
C SER A 55 5.92 13.68 0.95
N VAL A 56 5.10 12.64 1.14
CA VAL A 56 4.40 12.41 2.41
C VAL A 56 5.38 12.19 3.57
N VAL A 57 6.41 11.36 3.37
CA VAL A 57 7.43 11.07 4.39
C VAL A 57 8.23 12.32 4.76
N GLU A 58 8.63 13.11 3.76
CA GLU A 58 9.34 14.38 3.95
C GLU A 58 8.46 15.42 4.69
N ASP A 59 7.21 15.55 4.30
CA ASP A 59 6.25 16.46 4.95
C ASP A 59 6.02 16.09 6.41
N ARG A 60 5.85 14.79 6.72
CA ARG A 60 5.64 14.31 8.09
C ARG A 60 6.87 14.38 8.97
N ARG A 61 8.07 14.39 8.37
CA ARG A 61 9.31 14.68 9.11
C ARG A 61 9.32 16.12 9.63
N ALA A 62 8.86 17.08 8.83
CA ALA A 62 8.78 18.48 9.23
C ALA A 62 7.54 18.80 10.10
N LYS A 63 6.44 18.07 9.88
CA LYS A 63 5.15 18.28 10.57
C LYS A 63 4.55 16.93 10.98
N PRO A 64 5.00 16.35 12.11
CA PRO A 64 4.49 15.07 12.59
C PRO A 64 2.99 15.14 12.90
N GLY A 65 2.26 14.10 12.49
CA GLY A 65 0.85 13.87 12.77
C GLY A 65 0.60 12.66 13.67
N ASN A 66 -0.66 12.21 13.71
CA ASN A 66 -1.09 11.00 14.41
C ASN A 66 -1.27 9.80 13.46
N ASP A 67 -0.46 9.76 12.41
CA ASP A 67 -0.46 8.72 11.38
C ASP A 67 0.69 7.73 11.56
N LEU A 68 0.67 6.67 10.74
CA LEU A 68 1.69 5.63 10.78
C LEU A 68 3.08 6.13 10.34
N VAL A 69 3.16 7.07 9.39
CA VAL A 69 4.45 7.64 8.93
C VAL A 69 5.13 8.39 10.06
N SER A 70 4.37 9.22 10.76
CA SER A 70 4.81 9.98 11.93
C SER A 70 5.18 9.07 13.09
N SER A 71 4.50 7.93 13.23
CA SER A 71 4.85 6.90 14.22
C SER A 71 6.18 6.22 13.90
N LEU A 72 6.45 5.94 12.63
CA LEU A 72 7.74 5.40 12.17
C LEU A 72 8.88 6.41 12.41
N HIS A 73 8.66 7.69 12.15
CA HIS A 73 9.61 8.76 12.51
C HIS A 73 9.85 8.83 14.03
N ARG A 74 8.83 8.62 14.88
CA ARG A 74 9.02 8.61 16.35
C ARG A 74 9.75 7.37 16.87
N ALA A 75 9.63 6.24 16.19
CA ALA A 75 10.30 5.00 16.58
C ALA A 75 11.85 5.11 16.56
N GLU A 76 12.38 6.18 15.96
CA GLU A 76 13.80 6.56 15.98
C GLU A 76 14.42 6.62 17.39
N GLU A 77 13.63 6.84 18.45
CA GLU A 77 14.15 7.02 19.82
C GLU A 77 14.65 5.72 20.50
N ALA A 78 14.47 4.54 19.89
CA ALA A 78 14.71 3.24 20.53
C ALA A 78 15.98 2.47 20.08
N GLY A 79 16.84 3.02 19.21
CA GLY A 79 18.22 2.49 19.06
C GLY A 79 18.85 2.45 17.67
N GLU A 80 18.10 2.72 16.59
CA GLU A 80 18.65 3.00 15.26
C GLU A 80 17.65 3.90 14.51
N SER A 81 18.10 5.06 14.01
CA SER A 81 17.25 5.98 13.27
C SER A 81 16.98 5.42 11.87
N LEU A 82 15.71 5.30 11.51
CA LEU A 82 15.31 4.92 10.16
C LEU A 82 15.59 6.10 9.23
N THR A 83 16.31 5.85 8.14
CA THR A 83 16.48 6.88 7.11
C THR A 83 15.13 7.17 6.43
N VAL A 84 15.06 8.30 5.70
CA VAL A 84 13.88 8.62 4.87
C VAL A 84 13.58 7.48 3.90
N ASP A 85 14.61 6.85 3.35
CA ASP A 85 14.47 5.75 2.41
C ASP A 85 13.94 4.49 3.11
N ASP A 86 14.36 4.20 4.35
CA ASP A 86 13.84 3.08 5.14
C ASP A 86 12.35 3.26 5.48
N ILE A 87 11.95 4.48 5.87
CA ILE A 87 10.54 4.80 6.14
C ILE A 87 9.74 4.69 4.85
N LEU A 88 10.26 5.22 3.75
CA LEU A 88 9.60 5.13 2.44
C LEU A 88 9.39 3.67 2.01
N SER A 89 10.41 2.82 2.13
CA SER A 89 10.30 1.39 1.80
C SER A 89 9.22 0.70 2.65
N ASN A 90 9.19 0.97 3.96
CA ASN A 90 8.16 0.43 4.84
C ASN A 90 6.75 0.91 4.47
N VAL A 91 6.59 2.21 4.19
CA VAL A 91 5.31 2.81 3.78
C VAL A 91 4.81 2.16 2.49
N LEU A 92 5.67 2.00 1.48
CA LEU A 92 5.32 1.36 0.21
C LEU A 92 4.90 -0.10 0.41
N LEU A 93 5.69 -0.87 1.18
CA LEU A 93 5.39 -2.27 1.48
C LEU A 93 4.02 -2.41 2.16
N LEU A 94 3.77 -1.64 3.21
CA LEU A 94 2.53 -1.68 3.97
C LEU A 94 1.33 -1.19 3.14
N PHE A 95 1.52 -0.17 2.32
CA PHE A 95 0.46 0.36 1.46
C PHE A 95 -0.02 -0.68 0.44
N VAL A 96 0.92 -1.34 -0.26
CA VAL A 96 0.60 -2.34 -1.27
C VAL A 96 0.06 -3.62 -0.63
N ALA A 97 0.73 -4.14 0.41
CA ALA A 97 0.26 -5.33 1.12
C ALA A 97 -1.16 -5.15 1.70
N GLY A 98 -1.45 -3.98 2.26
CA GLY A 98 -2.77 -3.63 2.76
C GLY A 98 -3.81 -3.48 1.65
N HIS A 99 -3.41 -3.03 0.45
CA HIS A 99 -4.32 -2.89 -0.69
C HIS A 99 -4.79 -4.24 -1.22
N GLU A 100 -3.86 -5.12 -1.56
CA GLU A 100 -4.16 -6.31 -2.36
C GLU A 100 -4.97 -7.34 -1.56
N THR A 101 -4.54 -7.59 -0.32
CA THR A 101 -5.20 -8.55 0.57
C THR A 101 -6.63 -8.14 0.90
N THR A 102 -6.86 -6.87 1.26
CA THR A 102 -8.18 -6.39 1.67
C THR A 102 -9.13 -6.16 0.50
N SER A 103 -8.63 -5.92 -0.72
CA SER A 103 -9.47 -5.74 -1.90
C SER A 103 -9.97 -7.08 -2.46
N ASN A 104 -9.15 -8.13 -2.40
CA ASN A 104 -9.51 -9.45 -2.94
C ASN A 104 -10.35 -10.29 -1.96
N THR A 105 -10.15 -10.13 -0.65
CA THR A 105 -10.79 -10.96 0.38
C THR A 105 -12.34 -10.93 0.34
N PRO A 106 -13.02 -9.78 0.19
CA PRO A 106 -14.48 -9.75 0.09
C PRO A 106 -15.01 -10.51 -1.13
N GLY A 107 -14.35 -10.38 -2.28
CA GLY A 107 -14.72 -11.11 -3.50
C GLY A 107 -14.59 -12.61 -3.33
N ASN A 108 -13.46 -13.07 -2.79
CA ASN A 108 -13.22 -14.48 -2.51
C ASN A 108 -14.23 -15.05 -1.51
N ALA A 109 -14.59 -14.28 -0.47
CA ALA A 109 -15.61 -14.68 0.50
C ALA A 109 -16.99 -14.83 -0.15
N LEU A 110 -17.40 -13.91 -1.03
CA LEU A 110 -18.68 -14.01 -1.74
C LEU A 110 -18.74 -15.23 -2.68
N VAL A 111 -17.65 -15.53 -3.39
CA VAL A 111 -17.56 -16.73 -4.24
C VAL A 111 -17.68 -18.01 -3.40
N ALA A 112 -16.98 -18.07 -2.26
CA ALA A 112 -17.05 -19.21 -1.35
C ALA A 112 -18.47 -19.41 -0.78
N LEU A 113 -19.13 -18.34 -0.35
CA LEU A 113 -20.50 -18.40 0.17
C LEU A 113 -21.52 -18.79 -0.90
N HIS A 114 -21.37 -18.28 -2.13
CA HIS A 114 -22.23 -18.68 -3.25
C HIS A 114 -22.06 -20.15 -3.62
N SER A 115 -20.82 -20.66 -3.55
CA SER A 115 -20.49 -22.04 -3.89
C SER A 115 -20.89 -23.05 -2.80
N ALA A 116 -21.23 -22.58 -1.59
CA ALA A 116 -21.68 -23.39 -0.47
C ALA A 116 -22.90 -22.76 0.24
N PRO A 117 -24.10 -22.82 -0.38
CA PRO A 117 -25.31 -22.14 0.10
C PRO A 117 -25.76 -22.54 1.52
N ALA A 118 -25.35 -23.72 1.98
CA ALA A 118 -25.65 -24.22 3.33
C ALA A 118 -25.07 -23.33 4.46
N TYR A 119 -24.08 -22.47 4.17
CA TYR A 119 -23.53 -21.53 5.16
C TYR A 119 -24.29 -20.19 5.24
N ILE A 120 -25.24 -19.94 4.34
CA ILE A 120 -26.01 -18.68 4.25
C ILE A 120 -27.52 -18.87 4.25
N THR A 121 -28.00 -20.11 4.33
CA THR A 121 -29.41 -20.45 4.51
C THR A 121 -29.61 -20.95 5.94
N ALA A 122 -30.36 -20.19 6.74
CA ALA A 122 -30.78 -20.53 8.09
C ALA A 122 -32.07 -21.36 8.08
#